data_AF-A0A4Q4U0Z5-F1
#
_entry.id   AF-A0A4Q4U0Z5-F1
#
_cell.length_a   1.000
_cell.length_b   1.000
_cell.length_c   1.000
_cell.angle_alpha   90.00
_cell.angle_beta   90.00
_cell.angle_gamma   90.00
#
_symmetry.space_group_name_H-M   'P 1'
#
loop_
_entity.id
_entity.type
_entity.pdbx_description
1 polymer ?
#
loop_
_entity_poly.entity_id
_entity_poly.type
_entity_poly.pdbx_seq_one_letter_code
_entity_poly.pdbx_strand_id
1 'polypeptide(L)'
;MSSHDSKPTENKQVESKPVEDKDALDALEAEAKEFDKASFTPSPRRLRLSRLTRYAVLDLQPGVPESDIKIVYRKKSLLIHPDKTKNPQAPEAFDRLKKAQTELMDEKHRERLDEAIADARMLLIRENKWTVDSPELKTEEFARMWRDKTREVLIDNEMRRKRQLKAQMQEEGREQRRAEAETEERKRKRQHEQDWEETRDQRIDSWRQFQKGKSSGGGGEGGKKKKKLKPIG
;
A
#
# COMPACT_ATOMS: atom_id res chain seq x y z
N MET A 1 18.70 -23.90 98.93
CA MET A 1 19.87 -23.00 98.76
C MET A 1 20.70 -23.54 97.62
N SER A 2 21.00 -22.68 96.64
CA SER A 2 22.02 -22.81 95.58
C SER A 2 21.96 -24.00 94.62
N SER A 3 22.28 -23.86 93.34
CA SER A 3 22.44 -22.68 92.48
C SER A 3 22.21 -23.17 91.06
N HIS A 4 21.59 -22.31 90.25
CA HIS A 4 21.55 -22.40 88.79
C HIS A 4 22.98 -22.45 88.22
N ASP A 5 23.25 -23.35 87.28
CA ASP A 5 24.37 -23.19 86.35
C ASP A 5 23.88 -23.46 84.93
N SER A 6 23.43 -22.38 84.28
CA SER A 6 23.04 -22.33 82.88
C SER A 6 24.28 -22.02 82.05
N LYS A 7 24.73 -22.96 81.21
CA LYS A 7 25.68 -22.66 80.13
C LYS A 7 24.94 -21.94 78.99
N PRO A 8 25.44 -20.79 78.49
CA PRO A 8 24.90 -20.15 77.31
C PRO A 8 25.52 -20.82 76.07
N THR A 9 24.71 -21.55 75.31
CA THR A 9 25.07 -21.89 73.92
C THR A 9 24.79 -20.67 73.06
N GLU A 10 25.88 -20.04 72.64
CA GLU A 10 25.96 -18.91 71.72
C GLU A 10 25.18 -19.19 70.42
N ASN A 11 23.96 -18.66 70.34
CA ASN A 11 23.16 -18.70 69.12
C ASN A 11 23.69 -17.63 68.16
N LYS A 12 24.61 -18.05 67.30
CA LYS A 12 25.21 -17.24 66.24
C LYS A 12 24.08 -16.80 65.29
N GLN A 13 23.65 -15.55 65.41
CA GLN A 13 22.79 -14.90 64.43
C GLN A 13 23.53 -14.94 63.08
N VAL A 14 23.03 -15.76 62.16
CA VAL A 14 23.44 -15.71 60.76
C VAL A 14 22.67 -14.54 60.15
N GLU A 15 23.31 -13.38 60.11
CA GLU A 15 22.88 -12.28 59.24
C GLU A 15 23.01 -12.76 57.78
N SER A 16 21.91 -13.26 57.22
CA SER A 16 21.80 -13.52 55.79
C SER A 16 21.71 -12.17 55.07
N LYS A 17 22.75 -11.89 54.29
CA LYS A 17 22.94 -10.67 53.52
C LYS A 17 21.72 -10.39 52.61
N PRO A 18 21.05 -9.22 52.73
CA PRO A 18 19.95 -8.82 51.85
C PRO A 18 20.43 -8.31 50.48
N VAL A 19 21.68 -8.59 50.12
CA VAL A 19 22.37 -8.02 48.94
C VAL A 19 22.31 -8.98 47.76
N GLU A 20 22.44 -10.29 48.00
CA GLU A 20 22.38 -11.30 46.93
C GLU A 20 20.97 -11.44 46.34
N ASP A 21 19.92 -11.23 47.15
CA ASP A 21 18.54 -11.25 46.66
C ASP A 21 18.23 -10.05 45.74
N LYS A 22 18.83 -8.89 45.98
CA LYS A 22 18.64 -7.71 45.12
C LYS A 22 19.36 -7.86 43.79
N ASP A 23 20.60 -8.33 43.83
CA ASP A 23 21.37 -8.58 42.60
C ASP A 23 20.75 -9.71 41.76
N ALA A 24 20.18 -10.75 42.41
CA ALA A 24 19.43 -11.80 41.72
C ALA A 24 18.10 -11.29 41.14
N LEU A 25 17.37 -10.43 41.85
CA LEU A 25 16.14 -9.81 41.35
C LEU A 25 16.43 -8.83 40.20
N ASP A 26 17.49 -8.03 40.28
CA ASP A 26 17.91 -7.13 39.21
C ASP A 26 18.41 -7.89 37.98
N ALA A 27 19.10 -9.02 38.17
CA ALA A 27 19.49 -9.92 37.09
C ALA A 27 18.27 -10.57 36.41
N LEU A 28 17.29 -11.03 37.19
CA LEU A 28 16.04 -11.58 36.66
C LEU A 28 15.18 -10.51 35.97
N GLU A 29 15.16 -9.28 36.47
CA GLU A 29 14.46 -8.17 35.80
C GLU A 29 15.18 -7.70 34.54
N ALA A 30 16.51 -7.73 34.51
CA ALA A 30 17.30 -7.50 33.31
C ALA A 30 17.08 -8.61 32.28
N GLU A 31 17.04 -9.88 32.70
CA GLU A 31 16.71 -11.02 31.85
C GLU A 31 15.28 -10.95 31.34
N ALA A 32 14.31 -10.54 32.18
CA ALA A 32 12.94 -10.28 31.75
C ALA A 32 12.85 -9.13 30.73
N LYS A 33 13.63 -8.06 30.92
CA LYS A 33 13.75 -6.95 29.96
C LYS A 33 14.43 -7.38 28.66
N GLU A 34 15.44 -8.24 28.71
CA GLU A 34 16.07 -8.80 27.52
C GLU A 34 15.15 -9.80 26.81
N PHE A 35 14.38 -10.60 27.54
CA PHE A 35 13.37 -11.50 27.00
C PHE A 35 12.21 -10.74 26.34
N ASP A 36 11.75 -9.67 26.98
CA ASP A 36 10.79 -8.72 26.39
C ASP A 36 11.38 -8.07 25.14
N LYS A 37 12.66 -7.69 25.15
CA LYS A 37 13.33 -7.13 23.97
C LYS A 37 13.47 -8.15 22.85
N ALA A 38 13.78 -9.41 23.17
CA ALA A 38 13.93 -10.51 22.21
C ALA A 38 12.59 -10.96 21.61
N SER A 39 11.53 -11.02 22.42
CA SER A 39 10.16 -11.29 21.94
C SER A 39 9.63 -10.14 21.10
N PHE A 40 10.01 -8.90 21.44
CA PHE A 40 9.62 -7.69 20.73
C PHE A 40 10.43 -7.43 19.45
N THR A 41 11.68 -7.90 19.35
CA THR A 41 12.43 -7.87 18.10
C THR A 41 11.75 -8.77 17.08
N PRO A 42 11.22 -8.20 15.99
CA PRO A 42 10.47 -9.00 15.04
C PRO A 42 11.45 -9.83 14.22
N SER A 43 11.37 -11.17 14.35
CA SER A 43 12.13 -12.08 13.49
C SER A 43 11.84 -11.77 12.01
N PRO A 44 12.75 -12.08 11.07
CA PRO A 44 12.55 -11.80 9.64
C PRO A 44 11.28 -12.45 9.06
N ARG A 45 10.75 -13.52 9.68
CA ARG A 45 9.43 -14.07 9.36
C ARG A 45 8.28 -13.18 9.86
N ARG A 46 8.36 -12.67 11.09
CA ARG A 46 7.38 -11.74 11.70
C ARG A 46 7.33 -10.41 10.92
N LEU A 47 8.48 -9.91 10.47
CA LEU A 47 8.59 -8.73 9.58
C LEU A 47 7.97 -8.94 8.19
N ARG A 48 7.83 -10.17 7.71
CA ARG A 48 7.11 -10.45 6.44
C ARG A 48 5.60 -10.54 6.65
N LEU A 49 5.15 -11.14 7.75
CA LEU A 49 3.72 -11.23 8.11
C LEU A 49 3.11 -9.87 8.49
N SER A 50 3.92 -8.94 9.00
CA SER A 50 3.48 -7.65 9.56
C SER A 50 3.28 -6.52 8.55
N ARG A 51 3.36 -6.80 7.25
CA ARG A 51 3.32 -5.76 6.22
C ARG A 51 1.94 -5.13 6.01
N LEU A 52 0.87 -5.79 6.44
CA LEU A 52 -0.49 -5.42 6.03
C LEU A 52 -1.41 -4.93 7.15
N THR A 53 -1.24 -5.41 8.38
CA THR A 53 -2.14 -5.08 9.48
C THR A 53 -1.46 -4.15 10.46
N ARG A 54 -1.93 -2.90 10.52
CA ARG A 54 -1.28 -1.85 11.29
C ARG A 54 -1.27 -2.11 12.79
N TYR A 55 -2.41 -2.61 13.27
CA TYR A 55 -2.63 -3.13 14.61
C TYR A 55 -1.65 -4.25 14.99
N ALA A 56 -1.36 -5.17 14.08
CA ALA A 56 -0.42 -6.28 14.35
C ALA A 56 1.04 -5.81 14.52
N VAL A 57 1.43 -4.66 13.96
CA VAL A 57 2.77 -4.11 14.22
C VAL A 57 2.85 -3.52 15.63
N LEU A 58 1.75 -2.95 16.10
CA LEU A 58 1.62 -2.44 17.47
C LEU A 58 1.16 -3.52 18.46
N ASP A 59 0.94 -4.76 18.03
CA ASP A 59 0.36 -5.85 18.86
C ASP A 59 -0.88 -5.38 19.64
N LEU A 60 -1.71 -4.58 18.97
CA LEU A 60 -2.96 -4.05 19.51
C LEU A 60 -4.15 -4.77 18.89
N GLN A 61 -5.25 -4.85 19.63
CA GLN A 61 -6.53 -5.26 19.09
C GLN A 61 -7.23 -4.05 18.42
N PRO A 62 -8.12 -4.28 17.44
CA PRO A 62 -9.01 -3.25 16.92
C PRO A 62 -9.90 -2.68 18.05
N GLY A 63 -10.25 -1.39 17.97
CA GLY A 63 -11.08 -0.71 18.98
C GLY A 63 -10.35 -0.09 20.18
N VAL A 64 -9.01 -0.17 20.24
CA VAL A 64 -8.19 0.44 21.30
C VAL A 64 -8.16 1.99 21.18
N PRO A 65 -8.28 2.77 22.27
CA PRO A 65 -8.26 4.23 22.20
C PRO A 65 -6.91 4.77 21.70
N GLU A 66 -6.92 5.97 21.10
CA GLU A 66 -5.71 6.59 20.54
C GLU A 66 -4.62 6.86 21.60
N SER A 67 -5.00 7.06 22.85
CA SER A 67 -4.08 7.20 23.99
C SER A 67 -3.12 6.02 24.07
N ASP A 68 -3.66 4.81 23.92
CA ASP A 68 -2.94 3.57 24.13
C ASP A 68 -2.03 3.27 22.94
N ILE A 69 -2.47 3.63 21.73
CA ILE A 69 -1.66 3.59 20.51
C ILE A 69 -0.39 4.42 20.70
N LYS A 70 -0.50 5.64 21.27
CA LYS A 70 0.66 6.51 21.56
C LYS A 70 1.56 5.93 22.64
N ILE A 71 0.98 5.36 23.71
CA ILE A 71 1.75 4.73 24.80
C ILE A 71 2.57 3.55 24.28
N VAL A 72 1.91 2.64 23.55
CA VAL A 72 2.53 1.44 22.98
C VAL A 72 3.59 1.81 21.95
N TYR A 73 3.33 2.80 21.09
CA TYR A 73 4.33 3.33 20.17
C TYR A 73 5.59 3.79 20.91
N ARG A 74 5.46 4.61 21.97
CA ARG A 74 6.62 5.09 22.75
C ARG A 74 7.41 3.96 23.39
N LYS A 75 6.73 2.97 23.98
CA LYS A 75 7.38 1.80 24.60
C LYS A 75 8.17 1.02 23.55
N LYS A 76 7.54 0.73 22.42
CA LYS A 76 8.13 -0.06 21.31
C LYS A 76 9.27 0.68 20.62
N SER A 77 9.12 2.00 20.39
CA SER A 77 10.11 2.82 19.70
C SER A 77 11.43 2.91 20.46
N LEU A 78 11.38 2.93 21.79
CA LEU A 78 12.58 2.92 22.64
C LEU A 78 13.35 1.60 22.52
N LEU A 79 12.63 0.47 22.40
CA LEU A 79 13.22 -0.86 22.28
C LEU A 79 13.87 -1.09 20.93
N ILE A 80 13.32 -0.54 19.85
CA ILE A 80 13.80 -0.74 18.47
C ILE A 80 14.53 0.47 17.88
N HIS A 81 14.90 1.44 18.72
CA HIS A 81 15.58 2.64 18.25
C HIS A 81 16.93 2.28 17.58
N PRO A 82 17.22 2.79 16.37
CA PRO A 82 18.43 2.41 15.64
C PRO A 82 19.73 2.79 16.37
N ASP A 83 19.70 3.84 17.19
CA ASP A 83 20.85 4.26 18.01
C ASP A 83 21.10 3.36 19.23
N LYS A 84 20.04 2.74 19.79
CA LYS A 84 20.14 1.91 21.01
C LYS A 84 20.29 0.41 20.70
N THR A 85 20.08 0.00 19.45
CA THR A 85 20.10 -1.41 19.05
C THR A 85 21.09 -1.64 17.93
N LYS A 86 21.95 -2.66 18.08
CA LYS A 86 22.95 -3.05 17.08
C LYS A 86 22.37 -3.88 15.92
N ASN A 87 21.04 -3.98 15.82
CA ASN A 87 20.39 -4.82 14.82
C ASN A 87 20.30 -4.06 13.49
N PRO A 88 20.83 -4.60 12.37
CA PRO A 88 20.76 -3.95 11.06
C PRO A 88 19.33 -3.73 10.55
N GLN A 89 18.35 -4.47 11.06
CA GLN A 89 16.92 -4.31 10.71
C GLN A 89 16.20 -3.26 11.56
N ALA A 90 16.85 -2.68 12.57
CA ALA A 90 16.23 -1.71 13.47
C ALA A 90 15.68 -0.45 12.77
N PRO A 91 16.39 0.18 11.80
CA PRO A 91 15.85 1.32 11.06
C PRO A 91 14.54 0.99 10.32
N GLU A 92 14.52 -0.15 9.63
CA GLU A 92 13.33 -0.61 8.89
C GLU A 92 12.15 -0.89 9.83
N ALA A 93 12.42 -1.55 10.97
CA ALA A 93 11.40 -1.83 11.98
C ALA A 93 10.84 -0.54 12.60
N PHE A 94 11.71 0.44 12.86
CA PHE A 94 11.32 1.74 13.40
C PHE A 94 10.46 2.54 12.43
N ASP A 95 10.86 2.63 11.15
CA ASP A 95 10.08 3.31 10.11
C ASP A 95 8.71 2.68 9.94
N ARG A 96 8.65 1.34 9.96
CA ARG A 96 7.38 0.62 9.98
C ARG A 96 6.57 1.02 11.20
N LEU A 97 7.12 0.95 12.41
CA LEU A 97 6.41 1.31 13.64
C LEU A 97 5.86 2.76 13.58
N LYS A 98 6.64 3.70 13.05
CA LYS A 98 6.23 5.10 12.87
C LYS A 98 5.07 5.23 11.90
N LYS A 99 5.15 4.57 10.73
CA LYS A 99 4.03 4.48 9.79
C LYS A 99 2.78 3.89 10.45
N ALA A 100 2.92 3.08 11.51
CA ALA A 100 1.78 2.51 12.24
C ALA A 100 0.94 3.52 12.91
N GLN A 101 1.66 4.28 13.70
CA GLN A 101 1.08 5.29 14.51
C GLN A 101 0.42 6.31 13.59
N THR A 102 1.11 6.76 12.53
CA THR A 102 0.54 7.75 11.60
C THR A 102 -0.76 7.28 10.95
N GLU A 103 -0.82 6.05 10.44
CA GLU A 103 -2.03 5.54 9.79
C GLU A 103 -3.17 5.27 10.78
N LEU A 104 -2.88 4.83 12.01
CA LEU A 104 -3.91 4.60 13.03
C LEU A 104 -4.39 5.88 13.73
N MET A 105 -3.60 6.95 13.67
CA MET A 105 -3.97 8.28 14.14
C MET A 105 -4.84 9.05 13.13
N ASP A 106 -4.92 8.59 11.88
CA ASP A 106 -5.83 9.16 10.88
C ASP A 106 -7.17 8.41 10.93
N GLU A 107 -8.22 9.12 11.35
CA GLU A 107 -9.57 8.61 11.52
C GLU A 107 -10.09 7.90 10.25
N LYS A 108 -9.84 8.46 9.05
CA LYS A 108 -10.32 7.86 7.79
C LYS A 108 -9.62 6.56 7.44
N HIS A 109 -8.33 6.44 7.78
CA HIS A 109 -7.59 5.20 7.56
C HIS A 109 -7.96 4.15 8.59
N ARG A 110 -8.18 4.59 9.83
CA ARG A 110 -8.62 3.74 10.93
C ARG A 110 -9.99 3.12 10.66
N GLU A 111 -10.97 3.92 10.24
CA GLU A 111 -12.31 3.44 9.87
C GLU A 111 -12.24 2.35 8.80
N ARG A 112 -11.50 2.57 7.71
CA ARG A 112 -11.34 1.58 6.63
C ARG A 112 -10.67 0.29 7.11
N LEU A 113 -9.72 0.39 8.04
CA LEU A 113 -9.07 -0.77 8.62
C LEU A 113 -10.05 -1.54 9.51
N ASP A 114 -10.80 -0.84 10.35
CA ASP A 114 -11.80 -1.43 11.24
C ASP A 114 -12.95 -2.09 10.44
N GLU A 115 -13.40 -1.48 9.35
CA GLU A 115 -14.33 -2.07 8.37
C GLU A 115 -13.78 -3.37 7.78
N ALA A 116 -12.54 -3.36 7.26
CA ALA A 116 -11.92 -4.55 6.68
C ALA A 116 -11.74 -5.69 7.71
N ILE A 117 -11.47 -5.35 8.96
CA ILE A 117 -11.36 -6.30 10.07
C ILE A 117 -12.72 -6.90 10.43
N ALA A 118 -13.77 -6.09 10.43
CA ALA A 118 -15.15 -6.53 10.65
C ALA A 118 -15.63 -7.45 9.51
N ASP A 119 -15.36 -7.07 8.25
CA ASP A 119 -15.66 -7.87 7.07
C ASP A 119 -14.96 -9.23 7.12
N ALA A 120 -13.68 -9.25 7.49
CA ALA A 120 -12.94 -10.50 7.66
C ALA A 120 -13.57 -11.42 8.71
N ARG A 121 -14.07 -10.85 9.83
CA ARG A 121 -14.79 -11.61 10.85
C ARG A 121 -16.07 -12.21 10.29
N MET A 122 -16.86 -11.42 9.57
CA MET A 122 -18.13 -11.88 8.98
C MET A 122 -17.92 -12.95 7.91
N LEU A 123 -16.90 -12.80 7.06
CA LEU A 123 -16.55 -13.79 6.05
C LEU A 123 -16.16 -15.12 6.69
N LEU A 124 -15.35 -15.09 7.75
CA LEU A 124 -14.92 -16.30 8.45
C LEU A 124 -16.10 -17.02 9.12
N ILE A 125 -17.01 -16.27 9.75
CA ILE A 125 -18.26 -16.81 10.31
C ILE A 125 -19.10 -17.50 9.22
N ARG A 126 -19.22 -16.87 8.05
CA ARG A 126 -19.97 -17.41 6.91
C ARG A 126 -19.32 -18.65 6.31
N GLU A 127 -18.01 -18.65 6.13
CA GLU A 127 -17.24 -19.78 5.60
C GLU A 127 -17.38 -21.03 6.48
N ASN A 128 -17.30 -20.84 7.79
CA ASN A 128 -17.38 -21.94 8.75
C ASN A 128 -18.81 -22.23 9.21
N LYS A 129 -19.81 -21.51 8.68
CA LYS A 129 -21.23 -21.62 9.05
C LYS A 129 -21.48 -21.49 10.56
N TRP A 130 -20.69 -20.65 11.21
CA TRP A 130 -20.83 -20.38 12.64
C TRP A 130 -21.94 -19.37 12.91
N THR A 131 -22.45 -19.39 14.14
CA THR A 131 -23.32 -18.34 14.67
C THR A 131 -22.49 -17.34 15.49
N VAL A 132 -23.01 -16.13 15.71
CA VAL A 132 -22.32 -15.05 16.45
C VAL A 132 -21.95 -15.45 17.88
N ASP A 133 -22.69 -16.38 18.47
CA ASP A 133 -22.52 -16.84 19.85
C ASP A 133 -21.73 -18.17 19.97
N SER A 134 -21.17 -18.67 18.86
CA SER A 134 -20.40 -19.93 18.89
C SER A 134 -19.19 -19.82 19.83
N PRO A 135 -18.94 -20.81 20.71
CA PRO A 135 -17.77 -20.80 21.61
C PRO A 135 -16.44 -20.84 20.84
N GLU A 136 -16.45 -21.32 19.59
CA GLU A 136 -15.28 -21.39 18.72
C GLU A 136 -14.72 -19.99 18.40
N LEU A 137 -15.56 -18.94 18.42
CA LEU A 137 -15.16 -17.55 18.18
C LEU A 137 -14.27 -16.96 19.27
N LYS A 138 -14.18 -17.59 20.44
CA LYS A 138 -13.36 -17.14 21.58
C LYS A 138 -12.04 -17.89 21.68
N THR A 139 -11.78 -18.84 20.78
CA THR A 139 -10.56 -19.64 20.78
C THR A 139 -9.37 -18.86 20.22
N GLU A 140 -8.15 -19.18 20.68
CA GLU A 140 -6.92 -18.60 20.11
C GLU A 140 -6.75 -19.00 18.63
N GLU A 141 -7.28 -20.17 18.24
CA GLU A 141 -7.31 -20.61 16.85
C GLU A 141 -8.15 -19.66 15.98
N PHE A 142 -9.33 -19.25 16.46
CA PHE A 142 -10.13 -18.23 15.79
C PHE A 142 -9.39 -16.91 15.67
N ALA A 143 -8.72 -16.45 16.73
CA ALA A 143 -7.94 -15.22 16.68
C ALA A 143 -6.84 -15.28 15.61
N ARG A 144 -6.21 -16.45 15.42
CA ARG A 144 -5.23 -16.68 14.35
C ARG A 144 -5.88 -16.69 12.97
N MET A 145 -6.98 -17.42 12.78
CA MET A 145 -7.72 -17.45 11.51
C MET A 145 -8.23 -16.07 11.13
N TRP A 146 -8.75 -15.32 12.09
CA TRP A 146 -9.24 -13.96 11.88
C TRP A 146 -8.12 -13.00 11.47
N ARG A 147 -6.94 -13.10 12.09
CA ARG A 147 -5.74 -12.34 11.67
C ARG A 147 -5.33 -12.66 10.23
N ASP A 148 -5.33 -13.94 9.87
CA ASP A 148 -4.97 -14.37 8.52
C ASP A 148 -6.03 -13.95 7.49
N LYS A 149 -7.32 -14.05 7.82
CA LYS A 149 -8.42 -13.59 6.97
C LYS A 149 -8.43 -12.08 6.77
N THR A 150 -8.14 -11.32 7.84
CA THR A 150 -7.98 -9.86 7.76
C THR A 150 -6.89 -9.49 6.77
N ARG A 151 -5.77 -10.23 6.77
CA ARG A 151 -4.70 -10.01 5.79
C ARG A 151 -5.19 -10.24 4.36
N GLU A 152 -5.93 -11.32 4.12
CA GLU A 152 -6.51 -11.64 2.81
C GLU A 152 -7.44 -10.52 2.31
N VAL A 153 -8.39 -10.10 3.14
CA VAL A 153 -9.34 -9.01 2.81
C VAL A 153 -8.62 -7.71 2.49
N LEU A 154 -7.57 -7.35 3.24
CA LEU A 154 -6.78 -6.14 2.96
C LEU A 154 -6.03 -6.24 1.62
N ILE A 155 -5.49 -7.41 1.27
CA ILE A 155 -4.86 -7.63 -0.05
C ILE A 155 -5.91 -7.46 -1.15
N ASP A 156 -7.06 -8.10 -1.00
CA ASP A 156 -8.11 -8.10 -2.00
C ASP A 156 -8.67 -6.69 -2.22
N ASN A 157 -8.89 -5.93 -1.15
CA ASN A 157 -9.34 -4.55 -1.22
C ASN A 157 -8.32 -3.66 -1.97
N GLU A 158 -7.03 -3.81 -1.66
CA GLU A 158 -5.97 -3.04 -2.35
C GLU A 158 -5.83 -3.46 -3.82
N MET A 159 -5.94 -4.76 -4.13
CA MET A 159 -5.92 -5.26 -5.50
C MET A 159 -7.14 -4.79 -6.29
N ARG A 160 -8.32 -4.74 -5.65
CA ARG A 160 -9.55 -4.20 -6.24
C ARG A 160 -9.40 -2.72 -6.56
N ARG A 161 -8.89 -1.93 -5.61
CA ARG A 161 -8.59 -0.51 -5.78
C ARG A 161 -7.62 -0.27 -6.95
N LYS A 162 -6.52 -1.03 -7.01
CA LYS A 162 -5.54 -0.94 -8.12
C LYS A 162 -6.15 -1.29 -9.47
N ARG A 163 -6.99 -2.32 -9.55
CA ARG A 163 -7.69 -2.70 -10.79
C ARG A 163 -8.64 -1.59 -11.24
N GLN A 164 -9.41 -1.00 -10.31
CA GLN A 164 -10.31 0.11 -10.60
C GLN A 164 -9.55 1.35 -11.08
N LEU A 165 -8.48 1.76 -10.40
CA LEU A 165 -7.64 2.88 -10.81
C LEU A 165 -7.02 2.65 -12.19
N LYS A 166 -6.51 1.45 -12.45
CA LYS A 166 -5.95 1.10 -13.77
C LYS A 166 -7.01 1.14 -14.86
N ALA A 167 -8.23 0.67 -14.60
CA ALA A 167 -9.33 0.73 -15.54
C ALA A 167 -9.72 2.19 -15.86
N GLN A 168 -9.83 3.04 -14.84
CA GLN A 168 -10.12 4.47 -15.01
C GLN A 168 -9.04 5.17 -15.85
N MET A 169 -7.76 4.97 -15.53
CA MET A 169 -6.65 5.56 -16.31
C MET A 169 -6.65 5.10 -17.78
N GLN A 170 -7.03 3.85 -18.04
CA GLN A 170 -7.12 3.32 -19.40
C GLN A 170 -8.30 3.92 -20.17
N GLU A 171 -9.43 4.13 -19.49
CA GLU A 171 -10.61 4.76 -20.05
C GLU A 171 -10.37 6.25 -20.35
N GLU A 172 -9.82 6.99 -19.39
CA GLU A 172 -9.40 8.38 -19.56
C GLU A 172 -8.39 8.52 -20.71
N GLY A 173 -7.38 7.63 -20.79
CA GLY A 173 -6.43 7.63 -21.90
C GLY A 173 -7.04 7.23 -23.26
N ARG A 174 -8.17 6.49 -23.27
CA ARG A 174 -8.93 6.23 -24.51
C ARG A 174 -9.74 7.45 -24.92
N GLU A 175 -10.35 8.14 -23.95
CA GLU A 175 -11.11 9.36 -24.18
C GLU A 175 -10.22 10.51 -24.65
N GLN A 176 -9.07 10.73 -24.01
CA GLN A 176 -8.07 11.72 -24.43
C GLN A 176 -7.62 11.48 -25.87
N ARG A 177 -7.27 10.24 -26.25
CA ARG A 177 -6.92 9.92 -27.65
C ARG A 177 -8.05 10.17 -28.64
N ARG A 178 -9.30 9.92 -28.25
CA ARG A 178 -10.47 10.21 -29.10
C ARG A 178 -10.66 11.71 -29.28
N ALA A 179 -10.54 12.48 -28.20
CA ALA A 179 -10.63 13.93 -28.23
C ALA A 179 -9.50 14.55 -29.05
N GLU A 180 -8.26 14.10 -28.87
CA GLU A 180 -7.10 14.54 -29.66
C GLU A 180 -7.31 14.24 -31.15
N ALA A 181 -7.67 13.00 -31.51
CA ALA A 181 -7.94 12.63 -32.89
C ALA A 181 -9.05 13.46 -33.52
N GLU A 182 -10.13 13.75 -32.78
CA GLU A 182 -11.21 14.62 -33.27
C GLU A 182 -10.72 16.05 -33.48
N THR A 183 -9.94 16.61 -32.54
CA THR A 183 -9.38 17.96 -32.70
C THR A 183 -8.38 18.04 -33.85
N GLU A 184 -7.56 17.01 -34.05
CA GLU A 184 -6.64 16.91 -35.18
C GLU A 184 -7.38 16.79 -36.50
N GLU A 185 -8.45 15.99 -36.57
CA GLU A 185 -9.26 15.88 -37.78
C GLU A 185 -9.94 17.21 -38.11
N ARG A 186 -10.47 17.91 -37.10
CA ARG A 186 -11.03 19.26 -37.27
C ARG A 186 -9.97 20.24 -37.76
N LYS A 187 -8.76 20.22 -37.19
CA LYS A 187 -7.63 21.06 -37.64
C LYS A 187 -7.24 20.71 -39.08
N ARG A 188 -7.14 19.43 -39.43
CA ARG A 188 -6.82 18.96 -40.78
C ARG A 188 -7.87 19.38 -41.79
N LYS A 189 -9.16 19.28 -41.47
CA LYS A 189 -10.25 19.75 -42.33
C LYS A 189 -10.19 21.26 -42.55
N ARG A 190 -10.00 22.03 -41.47
CA ARG A 190 -9.84 23.49 -41.56
C ARG A 190 -8.63 23.89 -42.40
N GLN A 191 -7.49 23.22 -42.21
CA GLN A 191 -6.28 23.50 -43.00
C GLN A 191 -6.52 23.17 -44.48
N HIS A 192 -7.09 22.00 -44.77
CA HIS A 192 -7.42 21.63 -46.14
C HIS A 192 -8.39 22.61 -46.81
N GLU A 193 -9.40 23.11 -46.08
CA GLU A 193 -10.33 24.14 -46.60
C GLU A 193 -9.63 25.47 -46.87
N GLN A 194 -8.72 25.89 -45.99
CA GLN A 194 -7.88 27.07 -46.20
C GLN A 194 -6.99 26.90 -47.44
N ASP A 195 -6.23 25.81 -47.51
CA ASP A 195 -5.35 25.51 -48.66
C ASP A 195 -6.15 25.42 -49.97
N TRP A 196 -7.39 24.90 -49.91
CA TRP A 196 -8.31 24.83 -51.04
C TRP A 196 -8.74 26.24 -51.47
N GLU A 197 -9.15 27.12 -50.57
CA GLU A 197 -9.51 28.50 -50.91
C GLU A 197 -8.30 29.31 -51.42
N GLU A 198 -7.11 29.15 -50.84
CA GLU A 198 -5.90 29.84 -51.30
C GLU A 198 -5.52 29.45 -52.74
N THR A 199 -5.66 28.17 -53.08
CA THR A 199 -5.39 27.69 -54.45
C THR A 199 -6.55 27.92 -55.42
N ARG A 200 -7.63 28.59 -54.98
CA ARG A 200 -8.83 28.85 -55.80
C ARG A 200 -8.52 29.68 -57.05
N ASP A 201 -7.82 30.79 -56.91
CA ASP A 201 -7.54 31.69 -58.05
C ASP A 201 -6.65 30.99 -59.08
N GLN A 202 -5.64 30.24 -58.63
CA GLN A 202 -4.79 29.42 -59.50
C GLN A 202 -5.58 28.34 -60.24
N ARG A 203 -6.54 27.69 -59.57
CA ARG A 203 -7.44 26.71 -60.20
C ARG A 203 -8.39 27.39 -61.21
N ILE A 204 -8.95 28.55 -60.89
CA ILE A 204 -9.81 29.34 -61.78
C ILE A 204 -9.02 29.75 -63.03
N ASP A 205 -7.81 30.25 -62.88
CA ASP A 205 -6.95 30.64 -63.99
C ASP A 205 -6.58 29.44 -64.87
N SER A 206 -6.22 28.31 -64.24
CA SER A 206 -5.95 27.05 -64.97
C SER A 206 -7.18 26.57 -65.74
N TRP A 207 -8.38 26.70 -65.17
CA TRP A 207 -9.63 26.34 -65.84
C TRP A 207 -10.00 27.29 -66.98
N ARG A 208 -9.82 28.60 -66.79
CA ARG A 208 -10.00 29.62 -67.85
C ARG A 208 -9.05 29.35 -69.02
N GLN A 209 -7.80 29.01 -68.75
CA GLN A 209 -6.83 28.63 -69.79
C GLN A 209 -7.23 27.34 -70.52
N PHE A 210 -7.70 26.32 -69.80
CA PHE A 210 -8.21 25.07 -70.40
C PHE A 210 -9.42 25.35 -71.31
N GLN A 211 -10.37 26.17 -70.87
CA GLN A 211 -11.54 26.56 -71.67
C GLN A 211 -11.14 27.37 -72.92
N LYS A 212 -10.16 28.29 -72.79
CA LYS A 212 -9.60 29.02 -73.92
C LYS A 212 -8.88 28.09 -74.92
N GLY A 213 -8.18 27.07 -74.43
CA GLY A 213 -7.59 26.01 -75.25
C GLY A 213 -8.64 25.14 -75.97
N LYS A 214 -9.84 25.01 -75.38
CA LYS A 214 -10.97 24.31 -76.00
C LYS A 214 -11.70 25.17 -77.04
N SER A 215 -11.78 26.49 -76.85
CA SER A 215 -12.35 27.42 -77.85
C SER A 215 -11.38 27.71 -79.01
N SER A 216 -10.07 27.58 -78.80
CA SER A 216 -9.07 27.61 -79.88
C SER A 216 -8.84 26.26 -80.57
N GLY A 217 -9.54 25.20 -80.14
CA GLY A 217 -9.38 23.83 -80.65
C GLY A 217 -10.42 23.41 -81.70
N GLY A 218 -11.23 24.35 -82.19
CA GLY A 218 -12.07 24.19 -83.37
C GLY A 218 -11.29 24.48 -84.66
N GLY A 219 -10.19 23.77 -84.90
CA GLY A 219 -9.42 23.87 -86.14
C GLY A 219 -7.93 23.56 -86.00
N GLY A 220 -7.53 22.33 -86.35
CA GLY A 220 -6.20 22.05 -86.89
C GLY A 220 -5.13 21.47 -85.95
N GLU A 221 -5.00 20.13 -86.01
CA GLU A 221 -3.75 19.35 -86.05
C GLU A 221 -2.82 19.23 -84.82
N GLY A 222 -2.44 17.98 -84.49
CA GLY A 222 -1.20 17.70 -83.75
C GLY A 222 -1.31 16.68 -82.61
N GLY A 223 -1.61 15.42 -82.92
CA GLY A 223 -1.52 14.33 -81.94
C GLY A 223 -0.11 14.16 -81.36
N LYS A 224 0.01 14.18 -80.02
CA LYS A 224 1.10 13.51 -79.29
C LYS A 224 0.50 12.42 -78.40
N LYS A 225 0.68 11.18 -78.85
CA LYS A 225 0.34 9.93 -78.16
C LYS A 225 0.84 9.97 -76.71
N LYS A 226 -0.07 9.83 -75.74
CA LYS A 226 0.30 9.41 -74.37
C LYS A 226 0.85 7.99 -74.46
N LYS A 227 2.17 7.85 -74.27
CA LYS A 227 2.83 6.56 -74.05
C LYS A 227 2.21 5.97 -72.78
N LYS A 228 1.50 4.84 -72.90
CA LYS A 228 1.03 4.06 -71.75
C LYS A 228 2.27 3.67 -70.92
N LEU A 229 2.42 4.22 -69.71
CA LEU A 229 3.30 3.61 -68.71
C LEU A 229 2.65 2.28 -68.31
N LYS A 230 3.41 1.19 -68.47
CA LYS A 230 3.01 -0.14 -67.99
C LYS A 230 3.00 -0.11 -66.45
N PRO A 231 2.04 -0.75 -65.79
CA PRO A 231 2.11 -0.97 -64.35
C PRO A 231 3.26 -1.96 -64.06
N ILE A 232 4.16 -1.55 -63.17
CA ILE A 232 5.15 -2.43 -62.54
C ILE A 232 4.38 -3.33 -61.57
N GLY A 233 4.55 -4.64 -61.75
CA GLY A 233 4.12 -5.66 -60.78
C GLY A 233 5.08 -5.73 -59.59
#